data_AF-A0A2I2GMW5-F1
#
_entry.id   AF-A0A2I2GMW5-F1
#
_cell.length_a   1.000
_cell.length_b   1.000
_cell.length_c   1.000
_cell.angle_alpha   90.00
_cell.angle_beta   90.00
_cell.angle_gamma   90.00
#
_symmetry.space_group_name_H-M   'P 1'
#
loop_
_entity.id
_entity.type
_entity.pdbx_description
1 polymer ?
#
loop_
_entity_poly.entity_id
_entity_poly.type
_entity_poly.pdbx_seq_one_letter_code
_entity_poly.pdbx_strand_id
1 'polypeptide(L)'
;MIKSSSPRSTVLGFILGWTLFSNPVWSLAVTGSSSCTETCGDNGVTFSTDLVCTDSSFNETSKGLKLKNCLLCESTSTAYDSPTQNDVYWFLFNQKYILQDCLFDREPDVSLSPCESSCLPLRSVFKTLWYQDGWIPQYEYCEMGGGAVETYAGDCADCLRGKTGSMFLGNFMDTLDSGCRNKPNASDGETVKLRQALFATETKTSVPTTSASKSTGSPTATSTASTAPTASETSAPDAIAQPESSKTKSSLSTGAAAGIGVGAGAGGLIVIAAIVWVFFLRKRRRPSNEKYAPGWSDESTSSLKYSAPLAEMPAPEFANRRELEGTSRAELPGS
;
A
#
# COMPACT_ATOMS: atom_id res chain seq x y z
N MET A 1 -31.87 1.49 -67.85
CA MET A 1 -32.60 2.38 -66.92
C MET A 1 -32.75 1.71 -65.57
N ILE A 2 -32.74 2.52 -64.52
CA ILE A 2 -32.70 2.21 -63.08
C ILE A 2 -33.60 1.03 -62.65
N LYS A 3 -33.07 0.10 -61.84
CA LYS A 3 -33.87 -0.84 -61.03
C LYS A 3 -33.76 -0.48 -59.56
N SER A 4 -34.87 -0.09 -58.96
CA SER A 4 -34.99 0.22 -57.52
C SER A 4 -35.50 -0.99 -56.75
N SER A 5 -34.83 -1.35 -55.64
CA SER A 5 -35.42 -2.08 -54.52
C SER A 5 -34.49 -2.04 -53.31
N SER A 6 -34.92 -1.39 -52.22
CA SER A 6 -34.22 -1.35 -50.93
C SER A 6 -34.29 -2.71 -50.21
N PRO A 7 -33.23 -3.14 -49.51
CA PRO A 7 -33.34 -4.06 -48.38
C PRO A 7 -33.62 -3.27 -47.10
N ARG A 8 -34.63 -3.72 -46.33
CA ARG A 8 -34.98 -3.17 -45.02
C ARG A 8 -34.12 -3.78 -43.91
N SER A 9 -33.57 -2.91 -43.06
CA SER A 9 -33.38 -3.08 -41.61
C SER A 9 -33.02 -4.48 -41.07
N THR A 10 -31.72 -4.76 -40.96
CA THR A 10 -31.20 -5.80 -40.04
C THR A 10 -30.61 -5.13 -38.80
N VAL A 11 -31.47 -4.74 -37.86
CA VAL A 11 -31.09 -4.26 -36.52
C VAL A 11 -31.68 -5.21 -35.49
N LEU A 12 -30.89 -6.16 -35.01
CA LEU A 12 -31.06 -6.84 -33.72
C LEU A 12 -29.82 -7.74 -33.45
N GLY A 13 -29.28 -7.72 -32.23
CA GLY A 13 -28.42 -8.83 -31.75
C GLY A 13 -26.92 -8.59 -31.50
N PHE A 14 -26.46 -7.39 -31.14
CA PHE A 14 -25.10 -7.16 -30.61
C PHE A 14 -25.08 -6.61 -29.17
N ILE A 15 -25.94 -7.14 -28.29
CA ILE A 15 -25.88 -6.90 -26.85
C ILE A 15 -26.00 -8.25 -26.14
N LEU A 16 -24.87 -8.92 -25.93
CA LEU A 16 -24.63 -10.01 -24.96
C LEU A 16 -23.14 -10.39 -25.07
N GLY A 17 -22.35 -10.14 -24.01
CA GLY A 17 -20.92 -10.52 -23.99
C GLY A 17 -19.90 -9.44 -23.57
N TRP A 18 -20.33 -8.27 -23.08
CA TRP A 18 -19.45 -7.26 -22.45
C TRP A 18 -19.65 -7.20 -20.92
N THR A 19 -19.92 -8.34 -20.30
CA THR A 19 -20.02 -8.49 -18.85
C THR A 19 -19.10 -9.62 -18.39
N LEU A 20 -18.32 -9.36 -17.34
CA LEU A 20 -17.41 -10.30 -16.68
C LEU A 20 -16.06 -10.58 -17.37
N PHE A 21 -15.41 -9.52 -17.88
CA PHE A 21 -14.03 -9.31 -17.40
C PHE A 21 -14.12 -8.88 -15.93
N SER A 22 -14.30 -9.85 -15.04
CA SER A 22 -14.08 -9.63 -13.62
C SER A 22 -12.60 -9.28 -13.48
N ASN A 23 -12.30 -7.98 -13.34
CA ASN A 23 -10.99 -7.57 -12.86
C ASN A 23 -10.71 -8.41 -11.60
N PRO A 24 -9.55 -9.07 -11.49
CA PRO A 24 -9.25 -9.84 -10.29
C PRO A 24 -9.42 -8.91 -9.10
N VAL A 25 -10.11 -9.37 -8.06
CA VAL A 25 -10.39 -8.54 -6.88
C VAL A 25 -9.04 -8.27 -6.21
N TRP A 26 -8.44 -7.13 -6.54
CA TRP A 26 -7.23 -6.63 -5.90
C TRP A 26 -7.56 -6.48 -4.42
N SER A 27 -7.03 -7.36 -3.58
CA SER A 27 -7.30 -7.37 -2.14
C SER A 27 -6.04 -6.93 -1.45
N LEU A 28 -6.12 -5.79 -0.78
CA LEU A 28 -5.01 -5.22 -0.03
C LEU A 28 -4.98 -5.87 1.35
N ALA A 29 -3.79 -5.98 1.92
CA ALA A 29 -3.63 -6.49 3.27
C ALA A 29 -4.29 -5.51 4.26
N VAL A 30 -5.08 -6.06 5.18
CA VAL A 30 -5.94 -5.36 6.15
C VAL A 30 -6.26 -6.32 7.31
N THR A 31 -6.67 -5.82 8.47
CA THR A 31 -7.08 -6.70 9.59
C THR A 31 -8.42 -7.36 9.33
N GLY A 32 -8.56 -8.66 9.62
CA GLY A 32 -9.78 -9.42 9.31
C GLY A 32 -11.01 -8.97 10.11
N SER A 33 -10.81 -8.39 11.29
CA SER A 33 -11.85 -7.76 12.11
C SER A 33 -12.17 -6.31 11.73
N SER A 34 -11.43 -5.72 10.78
CA SER A 34 -11.58 -4.31 10.41
C SER A 34 -12.81 -4.06 9.54
N SER A 35 -13.48 -2.92 9.77
CA SER A 35 -14.45 -2.36 8.83
C SER A 35 -13.83 -1.96 7.48
N CYS A 36 -12.51 -1.78 7.41
CA CYS A 36 -11.81 -1.47 6.18
C CYS A 36 -11.76 -2.64 5.20
N THR A 37 -12.10 -3.87 5.62
CA THR A 37 -12.26 -5.04 4.73
C THR A 37 -13.21 -4.78 3.55
N GLU A 38 -14.30 -4.05 3.75
CA GLU A 38 -15.24 -3.66 2.67
C GLU A 38 -14.56 -2.83 1.57
N THR A 39 -13.53 -2.05 1.93
CA THR A 39 -12.82 -1.13 1.03
C THR A 39 -11.52 -1.73 0.49
N CYS A 40 -10.73 -2.40 1.33
CA CYS A 40 -9.46 -3.04 1.00
C CYS A 40 -9.65 -4.37 0.27
N GLY A 41 -10.74 -5.10 0.55
CA GLY A 41 -10.98 -6.48 0.14
C GLY A 41 -10.74 -7.47 1.29
N ASP A 42 -11.31 -8.67 1.15
CA ASP A 42 -11.26 -9.70 2.20
C ASP A 42 -9.86 -10.36 2.27
N ASN A 43 -9.19 -10.22 3.41
CA ASN A 43 -8.04 -11.01 3.86
C ASN A 43 -6.95 -11.27 2.78
N GLY A 44 -6.69 -10.26 1.94
CA GLY A 44 -5.69 -10.33 0.89
C GLY A 44 -4.27 -10.14 1.41
N VAL A 45 -3.31 -10.37 0.51
CA VAL A 45 -1.94 -9.87 0.66
C VAL A 45 -1.73 -8.88 -0.47
N THR A 46 -1.26 -7.67 -0.15
CA THR A 46 -0.89 -6.68 -1.17
C THR A 46 0.28 -7.21 -2.00
N PHE A 47 0.16 -7.20 -3.33
CA PHE A 47 1.24 -7.53 -4.28
C PHE A 47 1.64 -6.29 -5.08
N SER A 48 2.85 -6.27 -5.67
CA SER A 48 3.30 -5.18 -6.55
C SER A 48 2.34 -4.91 -7.73
N THR A 49 1.60 -5.93 -8.18
CA THR A 49 0.56 -5.78 -9.20
C THR A 49 -0.63 -4.94 -8.77
N ASP A 50 -0.83 -4.69 -7.48
CA ASP A 50 -1.91 -3.88 -6.92
C ASP A 50 -1.49 -2.41 -6.73
N LEU A 51 -0.20 -2.12 -6.87
CA LEU A 51 0.41 -0.83 -6.56
C LEU A 51 0.45 0.13 -7.75
N VAL A 52 0.30 1.42 -7.45
CA VAL A 52 0.47 2.53 -8.38
C VAL A 52 1.41 3.58 -7.79
N CYS A 53 2.10 4.34 -8.64
CA CYS A 53 3.22 5.18 -8.23
C CYS A 53 3.02 6.69 -8.43
N THR A 54 2.32 7.10 -9.50
CA THR A 54 2.12 8.53 -9.78
C THR A 54 0.89 9.09 -9.07
N ASP A 55 0.94 10.37 -8.68
CA ASP A 55 -0.17 11.07 -8.03
C ASP A 55 -1.48 10.99 -8.88
N SER A 56 -1.37 11.03 -10.20
CA SER A 56 -2.51 10.84 -11.12
C SER A 56 -3.10 9.44 -11.02
N SER A 57 -2.27 8.41 -10.96
CA SER A 57 -2.72 7.01 -10.94
C SER A 57 -3.58 6.69 -9.71
N PHE A 58 -3.30 7.32 -8.56
CA PHE A 58 -4.10 7.21 -7.34
C PHE A 58 -5.51 7.80 -7.44
N ASN A 59 -5.76 8.68 -8.42
CA ASN A 59 -7.05 9.34 -8.63
C ASN A 59 -7.79 8.82 -9.88
N GLU A 60 -7.05 8.38 -10.89
CA GLU A 60 -7.60 8.08 -12.23
C GLU A 60 -7.76 6.57 -12.49
N THR A 61 -7.02 5.71 -11.79
CA THR A 61 -7.07 4.25 -12.03
C THR A 61 -7.91 3.53 -10.99
N SER A 62 -8.63 2.47 -11.39
CA SER A 62 -9.40 1.63 -10.47
C SER A 62 -8.55 1.01 -9.35
N LYS A 63 -7.27 0.70 -9.62
CA LYS A 63 -6.30 0.22 -8.61
C LYS A 63 -5.97 1.31 -7.62
N GLY A 64 -5.55 2.47 -8.12
CA GLY A 64 -5.15 3.61 -7.31
C GLY A 64 -6.28 4.14 -6.44
N LEU A 65 -7.51 4.17 -6.95
CA LEU A 65 -8.69 4.51 -6.15
C LEU A 65 -8.94 3.50 -5.02
N LYS A 66 -8.78 2.19 -5.27
CA LYS A 66 -8.93 1.18 -4.21
C LYS A 66 -7.83 1.31 -3.15
N LEU A 67 -6.58 1.47 -3.58
CA LEU A 67 -5.42 1.68 -2.71
C LEU A 67 -5.54 2.96 -1.87
N LYS A 68 -5.98 4.05 -2.49
CA LYS A 68 -6.28 5.34 -1.84
C LYS A 68 -7.35 5.20 -0.77
N ASN A 69 -8.48 4.58 -1.10
CA ASN A 69 -9.60 4.44 -0.17
C ASN A 69 -9.27 3.49 0.99
N CYS A 70 -8.53 2.40 0.71
CA CYS A 70 -8.05 1.47 1.74
C CYS A 70 -7.13 2.20 2.74
N LEU A 71 -6.07 2.87 2.25
CA LEU A 71 -5.15 3.63 3.10
C LEU A 71 -5.85 4.75 3.90
N LEU A 72 -6.83 5.43 3.31
CA LEU A 72 -7.64 6.41 4.04
C LEU A 72 -8.44 5.76 5.19
N CYS A 73 -9.05 4.61 4.95
CA CYS A 73 -9.76 3.86 5.99
C CYS A 73 -8.80 3.42 7.11
N GLU A 74 -7.74 2.69 6.75
CA GLU A 74 -6.74 2.16 7.70
C GLU A 74 -6.10 3.27 8.54
N SER A 75 -5.85 4.45 7.97
CA SER A 75 -5.28 5.61 8.68
C SER A 75 -6.11 6.11 9.88
N THR A 76 -7.39 5.74 9.94
CA THR A 76 -8.34 6.12 11.01
C THR A 76 -8.85 4.92 11.80
N SER A 77 -8.48 3.71 11.40
CA SER A 77 -8.98 2.48 12.01
C SER A 77 -8.20 2.11 13.27
N THR A 78 -8.91 1.58 14.26
CA THR A 78 -8.37 1.06 15.52
C THR A 78 -8.52 -0.46 15.61
N ALA A 79 -8.68 -1.15 14.48
CA ALA A 79 -8.83 -2.61 14.46
C ALA A 79 -7.54 -3.32 14.90
N TYR A 80 -7.67 -4.26 15.83
CA TYR A 80 -6.56 -4.97 16.45
C TYR A 80 -6.95 -6.41 16.79
N ASP A 81 -6.31 -7.38 16.14
CA ASP A 81 -6.39 -8.81 16.50
C ASP A 81 -5.10 -9.25 17.23
N SER A 82 -3.93 -8.73 16.83
CA SER A 82 -2.63 -9.06 17.40
C SER A 82 -1.56 -8.00 17.09
N PRO A 83 -0.35 -8.07 17.69
CA PRO A 83 0.75 -7.14 17.40
C PRO A 83 1.18 -7.07 15.93
N THR A 84 0.92 -8.10 15.13
CA THR A 84 1.23 -8.17 13.68
C THR A 84 -0.01 -8.29 12.80
N GLN A 85 -1.20 -8.22 13.41
CA GLN A 85 -2.51 -8.29 12.75
C GLN A 85 -3.40 -7.17 13.32
N ASN A 86 -3.10 -5.94 12.92
CA ASN A 86 -3.82 -4.72 13.29
C ASN A 86 -3.70 -3.68 12.17
N ASP A 87 -4.63 -2.72 12.10
CA ASP A 87 -4.66 -1.82 10.94
C ASP A 87 -3.52 -0.82 10.92
N VAL A 88 -2.93 -0.48 12.07
CA VAL A 88 -1.69 0.33 12.12
C VAL A 88 -0.54 -0.43 11.46
N TYR A 89 -0.47 -1.76 11.59
CA TYR A 89 0.54 -2.60 10.95
C TYR A 89 0.33 -2.63 9.43
N TRP A 90 -0.90 -2.90 8.98
CA TRP A 90 -1.20 -2.98 7.55
C TRP A 90 -1.13 -1.64 6.84
N PHE A 91 -1.55 -0.54 7.49
CA PHE A 91 -1.38 0.82 7.02
C PHE A 91 0.09 1.18 6.73
N LEU A 92 1.00 0.85 7.67
CA LEU A 92 2.44 1.07 7.50
C LEU A 92 3.02 0.14 6.43
N PHE A 93 2.63 -1.14 6.43
CA PHE A 93 3.06 -2.13 5.43
C PHE A 93 2.69 -1.74 4.01
N ASN A 94 1.43 -1.36 3.77
CA ASN A 94 0.90 -0.98 2.45
C ASN A 94 1.67 0.24 1.90
N GLN A 95 1.90 1.27 2.72
CA GLN A 95 2.70 2.45 2.34
C GLN A 95 4.18 2.11 2.10
N LYS A 96 4.79 1.30 2.96
CA LYS A 96 6.15 0.81 2.77
C LYS A 96 6.30 0.07 1.45
N TYR A 97 5.33 -0.77 1.08
CA TYR A 97 5.43 -1.55 -0.15
C TYR A 97 5.25 -0.67 -1.40
N ILE A 98 4.39 0.37 -1.35
CA ILE A 98 4.35 1.41 -2.40
C ILE A 98 5.73 2.06 -2.57
N LEU A 99 6.35 2.50 -1.47
CA LEU A 99 7.68 3.12 -1.51
C LEU A 99 8.76 2.16 -2.04
N GLN A 100 8.70 0.89 -1.67
CA GLN A 100 9.60 -0.14 -2.17
C GLN A 100 9.47 -0.33 -3.69
N ASP A 101 8.25 -0.57 -4.18
CA ASP A 101 7.99 -0.86 -5.61
C ASP A 101 8.35 0.35 -6.48
N CYS A 102 7.81 1.51 -6.12
CA CYS A 102 7.85 2.73 -6.92
C CYS A 102 9.21 3.44 -6.93
N LEU A 103 10.06 3.24 -5.92
CA LEU A 103 11.37 3.87 -5.84
C LEU A 103 12.54 2.91 -6.12
N PHE A 104 12.38 1.57 -5.96
CA PHE A 104 13.53 0.65 -5.96
C PHE A 104 13.35 -0.70 -6.67
N ASP A 105 12.15 -1.10 -7.09
CA ASP A 105 11.91 -2.37 -7.81
C ASP A 105 11.46 -2.19 -9.26
N ARG A 106 10.65 -1.16 -9.56
CA ARG A 106 10.16 -0.88 -10.92
C ARG A 106 11.14 -0.03 -11.73
N GLU A 107 11.19 -0.24 -13.05
CA GLU A 107 11.74 0.77 -13.97
C GLU A 107 10.87 2.04 -13.92
N PRO A 108 11.46 3.25 -14.06
CA PRO A 108 10.91 4.44 -13.42
C PRO A 108 9.68 5.04 -14.11
N ASP A 109 8.48 4.63 -13.68
CA ASP A 109 7.27 5.46 -13.72
C ASP A 109 7.47 6.77 -12.93
N VAL A 110 8.30 6.70 -11.87
CA VAL A 110 8.82 7.83 -11.10
C VAL A 110 10.34 7.69 -11.04
N SER A 111 11.09 8.58 -11.70
CA SER A 111 12.55 8.61 -11.55
C SER A 111 12.92 8.98 -10.11
N LEU A 112 13.99 8.40 -9.54
CA LEU A 112 14.52 8.87 -8.26
C LEU A 112 15.16 10.26 -8.38
N SER A 113 15.72 10.61 -9.53
CA SER A 113 16.51 11.84 -9.70
C SER A 113 15.72 13.13 -9.44
N PRO A 114 16.26 14.15 -8.74
CA PRO A 114 17.61 14.24 -8.15
C PRO A 114 17.67 13.82 -6.65
N CYS A 115 16.76 12.96 -6.20
CA CYS A 115 16.62 12.59 -4.77
C CYS A 115 17.52 11.42 -4.33
N GLU A 116 18.49 11.00 -5.15
CA GLU A 116 19.30 9.80 -4.89
C GLU A 116 20.03 9.87 -3.54
N SER A 117 20.62 11.02 -3.19
CA SER A 117 21.37 11.20 -1.94
C SER A 117 20.53 10.96 -0.69
N SER A 118 19.25 11.36 -0.74
CA SER A 118 18.34 11.28 0.41
C SER A 118 17.53 9.98 0.42
N CYS A 119 17.22 9.40 -0.74
CA CYS A 119 16.35 8.23 -0.83
C CYS A 119 17.11 6.89 -0.95
N LEU A 120 18.30 6.83 -1.56
CA LEU A 120 19.04 5.56 -1.68
C LEU A 120 19.45 4.92 -0.34
N PRO A 121 19.80 5.65 0.73
CA PRO A 121 20.08 5.05 2.05
C PRO A 121 18.92 4.23 2.63
N LEU A 122 17.68 4.55 2.27
CA LEU A 122 16.47 3.86 2.75
C LEU A 122 16.20 2.52 2.03
N ARG A 123 16.91 2.24 0.93
CA ARG A 123 16.67 1.07 0.06
C ARG A 123 16.76 -0.27 0.81
N SER A 124 17.63 -0.38 1.81
CA SER A 124 17.79 -1.58 2.64
C SER A 124 16.56 -1.81 3.53
N VAL A 125 16.08 -0.76 4.21
CA VAL A 125 14.87 -0.80 5.04
C VAL A 125 13.65 -1.23 4.23
N PHE A 126 13.49 -0.66 3.03
CA PHE A 126 12.30 -0.90 2.23
C PHE A 126 12.29 -2.26 1.55
N LYS A 127 13.43 -2.84 1.16
CA LYS A 127 13.48 -4.18 0.56
C LYS A 127 13.33 -5.33 1.57
N THR A 128 13.38 -5.09 2.87
CA THR A 128 13.09 -6.13 3.87
C THR A 128 11.62 -6.55 3.81
N LEU A 129 11.35 -7.83 3.55
CA LEU A 129 9.99 -8.38 3.45
C LEU A 129 9.40 -8.60 4.85
N TRP A 130 8.25 -8.00 5.15
CA TRP A 130 7.60 -8.15 6.46
C TRP A 130 6.85 -9.47 6.66
N TYR A 131 6.54 -10.18 5.57
CA TYR A 131 5.70 -11.39 5.59
C TYR A 131 6.46 -12.72 5.41
N GLN A 132 7.71 -12.69 4.92
CA GLN A 132 8.52 -13.91 4.78
C GLN A 132 9.41 -14.10 6.01
N ASP A 133 9.43 -15.34 6.50
CA ASP A 133 10.27 -15.82 7.60
C ASP A 133 10.13 -15.10 8.95
N GLY A 134 8.88 -14.88 9.39
CA GLY A 134 8.59 -14.83 10.84
C GLY A 134 7.77 -13.66 11.40
N TRP A 135 7.01 -12.93 10.57
CA TRP A 135 6.22 -11.76 10.99
C TRP A 135 7.04 -10.68 11.70
N ILE A 136 7.61 -9.77 10.91
CA ILE A 136 8.47 -8.69 11.42
C ILE A 136 7.69 -7.80 12.41
N PRO A 137 8.26 -7.42 13.57
CA PRO A 137 7.60 -6.49 14.49
C PRO A 137 7.23 -5.16 13.81
N GLN A 138 6.07 -4.60 14.18
CA GLN A 138 5.46 -3.42 13.56
C GLN A 138 6.41 -2.23 13.34
N TYR A 139 7.38 -2.02 14.24
CA TYR A 139 8.32 -0.90 14.22
C TYR A 139 9.78 -1.30 13.97
N GLU A 140 10.06 -2.56 13.60
CA GLU A 140 11.43 -3.04 13.33
C GLU A 140 12.14 -2.22 12.24
N TYR A 141 11.37 -1.77 11.24
CA TYR A 141 11.86 -0.97 10.11
C TYR A 141 12.50 0.36 10.52
N CYS A 142 12.22 0.85 11.74
CA CYS A 142 12.80 2.06 12.28
C CYS A 142 14.28 1.90 12.66
N GLU A 143 14.66 0.69 13.08
CA GLU A 143 16.03 0.38 13.53
C GLU A 143 16.87 -0.23 12.40
N MET A 144 16.20 -0.80 11.37
CA MET A 144 16.83 -1.26 10.13
C MET A 144 17.70 -0.18 9.47
N GLY A 145 18.81 -0.61 8.86
CA GLY A 145 19.78 0.29 8.24
C GLY A 145 20.52 1.20 9.23
N GLY A 146 20.41 0.95 10.54
CA GLY A 146 21.02 1.77 11.58
C GLY A 146 20.27 3.08 11.84
N GLY A 147 18.93 3.04 11.90
CA GLY A 147 18.11 4.25 12.07
C GLY A 147 17.92 5.04 10.76
N ALA A 148 17.98 4.38 9.61
CA ALA A 148 17.99 5.06 8.32
C ALA A 148 16.69 5.85 8.05
N VAL A 149 15.54 5.39 8.54
CA VAL A 149 14.26 6.10 8.39
C VAL A 149 14.32 7.46 9.09
N GLU A 150 14.65 7.49 10.38
CA GLU A 150 14.70 8.73 11.16
C GLU A 150 15.77 9.71 10.64
N THR A 151 16.83 9.19 10.02
CA THR A 151 17.93 9.97 9.45
C THR A 151 17.60 10.58 8.08
N TYR A 152 16.97 9.81 7.17
CA TYR A 152 16.89 10.16 5.74
C TYR A 152 15.46 10.34 5.20
N ALA A 153 14.43 9.87 5.90
CA ALA A 153 13.06 9.89 5.36
C ALA A 153 12.51 11.30 5.18
N GLY A 154 12.84 12.26 6.06
CA GLY A 154 12.44 13.67 5.93
C GLY A 154 12.96 14.31 4.64
N ASP A 155 14.28 14.30 4.43
CA ASP A 155 14.91 14.85 3.23
C ASP A 155 14.43 14.16 1.94
N CYS A 156 14.22 12.83 1.99
CA CYS A 156 13.64 12.10 0.87
C CYS A 156 12.18 12.52 0.60
N ALA A 157 11.36 12.68 1.65
CA ALA A 157 9.97 13.13 1.53
C ALA A 157 9.86 14.53 0.93
N ASP A 158 10.69 15.47 1.40
CA ASP A 158 10.75 16.83 0.87
C ASP A 158 11.20 16.85 -0.60
N CYS A 159 12.22 16.06 -0.97
CA CYS A 159 12.65 15.97 -2.37
C CYS A 159 11.59 15.33 -3.29
N LEU A 160 10.88 14.28 -2.83
CA LEU A 160 9.78 13.65 -3.58
C LEU A 160 8.59 14.60 -3.74
N ARG A 161 8.26 15.42 -2.73
CA ARG A 161 7.28 16.52 -2.83
C ARG A 161 7.78 17.70 -3.67
N GLY A 162 9.09 17.85 -3.88
CA GLY A 162 9.67 18.80 -4.84
C GLY A 162 9.37 18.46 -6.30
N LYS A 163 8.78 17.28 -6.58
CA LYS A 163 8.62 16.73 -7.94
C LYS A 163 7.15 16.46 -8.28
N THR A 164 6.75 16.96 -9.45
CA THR A 164 5.41 16.74 -10.00
C THR A 164 5.15 15.25 -10.20
N GLY A 165 4.05 14.74 -9.63
CA GLY A 165 3.62 13.35 -9.81
C GLY A 165 4.14 12.38 -8.75
N SER A 166 4.92 12.82 -7.76
CA SER A 166 5.40 12.00 -6.63
C SER A 166 5.11 12.59 -5.24
N MET A 167 4.16 13.52 -5.13
CA MET A 167 3.76 14.14 -3.86
C MET A 167 3.32 13.09 -2.84
N PHE A 168 2.51 12.12 -3.27
CA PHE A 168 1.95 11.10 -2.37
C PHE A 168 3.02 10.14 -1.84
N LEU A 169 4.06 9.86 -2.64
CA LEU A 169 5.22 9.09 -2.17
C LEU A 169 5.95 9.85 -1.04
N GLY A 170 6.09 11.16 -1.14
CA GLY A 170 6.62 11.97 -0.03
C GLY A 170 5.72 11.93 1.21
N ASN A 171 4.40 11.99 1.05
CA ASN A 171 3.44 11.88 2.16
C ASN A 171 3.49 10.51 2.87
N PHE A 172 3.68 9.42 2.12
CA PHE A 172 3.87 8.08 2.67
C PHE A 172 5.21 7.95 3.41
N MET A 173 6.26 8.58 2.89
CA MET A 173 7.58 8.65 3.54
C MET A 173 7.50 9.38 4.89
N ASP A 174 6.81 10.53 4.92
CA ASP A 174 6.47 11.26 6.16
C ASP A 174 5.67 10.42 7.17
N THR A 175 4.83 9.51 6.68
CA THR A 175 3.99 8.64 7.52
C THR A 175 4.81 7.53 8.17
N LEU A 176 5.77 6.93 7.46
CA LEU A 176 6.71 5.96 8.05
C LEU A 176 7.64 6.61 9.08
N ASP A 177 8.19 7.79 8.78
CA ASP A 177 9.00 8.56 9.75
C ASP A 177 8.19 8.96 10.99
N SER A 178 6.92 9.34 10.82
CA SER A 178 6.02 9.58 11.96
C SER A 178 5.74 8.31 12.78
N GLY A 179 5.59 7.16 12.12
CA GLY A 179 5.47 5.85 12.76
C GLY A 179 6.66 5.54 13.66
N CYS A 180 7.89 5.78 13.20
CA CYS A 180 9.10 5.56 13.98
C CYS A 180 9.24 6.49 15.18
N ARG A 181 8.97 7.79 15.00
CA ARG A 181 9.11 8.78 16.09
C ARG A 181 8.05 8.66 17.17
N ASN A 182 6.85 8.16 16.84
CA ASN A 182 5.72 8.13 17.78
C ASN A 182 5.39 6.71 18.30
N LYS A 183 5.72 5.65 17.54
CA LYS A 183 5.40 4.23 17.82
C LYS A 183 4.02 4.02 18.49
N PRO A 184 2.91 4.49 17.88
CA PRO A 184 1.57 4.46 18.50
C PRO A 184 1.15 3.04 18.89
N ASN A 185 0.51 2.91 20.06
CA ASN A 185 0.08 1.60 20.53
C ASN A 185 -1.28 1.20 19.96
N ALA A 186 -1.27 0.31 18.97
CA ALA A 186 -2.48 -0.20 18.33
C ALA A 186 -3.40 -0.97 19.30
N SER A 187 -2.88 -1.56 20.40
CA SER A 187 -3.75 -2.21 21.40
C SER A 187 -4.62 -1.24 22.19
N ASP A 188 -4.18 0.02 22.26
CA ASP A 188 -4.84 1.09 23.02
C ASP A 188 -5.72 1.96 22.10
N GLY A 189 -5.85 1.56 20.83
CA GLY A 189 -6.59 2.29 19.80
C GLY A 189 -5.87 3.52 19.25
N GLU A 190 -4.55 3.65 19.47
CA GLU A 190 -3.78 4.74 18.88
C GLU A 190 -3.50 4.50 17.39
N THR A 191 -3.50 5.57 16.59
CA THR A 191 -3.20 5.53 15.14
C THR A 191 -1.97 6.37 14.79
N VAL A 192 -1.44 6.19 13.57
CA VAL A 192 -0.28 6.96 13.09
C VAL A 192 -0.66 8.43 12.89
N LYS A 193 0.00 9.32 13.63
CA LYS A 193 -0.17 10.78 13.49
C LYS A 193 0.37 11.23 12.14
N LEU A 194 -0.52 11.59 11.22
CA LEU A 194 -0.14 12.10 9.90
C LEU A 194 0.38 13.54 10.02
N ARG A 195 1.55 13.83 9.43
CA ARG A 195 2.08 15.21 9.33
C ARG A 195 1.24 16.09 8.40
N GLN A 196 0.66 15.46 7.38
CA GLN A 196 -0.18 16.05 6.35
C GLN A 196 -1.12 14.97 5.81
N ALA A 197 -2.19 15.35 5.11
CA ALA A 197 -3.11 14.36 4.54
C ALA A 197 -2.39 13.52 3.46
N LEU A 198 -2.57 12.20 3.51
CA LEU A 198 -1.89 11.22 2.64
C LEU A 198 -1.91 11.57 1.15
N PHE A 199 -3.03 12.14 0.69
CA PHE A 199 -3.28 12.47 -0.70
C PHE A 199 -3.38 13.99 -0.94
N ALA A 200 -2.69 14.79 -0.12
CA ALA A 200 -2.49 16.21 -0.38
C ALA A 200 -1.48 16.43 -1.50
N THR A 201 -1.82 17.32 -2.43
CA THR A 201 -0.93 17.83 -3.50
C THR A 201 -0.42 19.25 -3.22
N GLU A 202 -0.76 19.83 -2.07
CA GLU A 202 -0.30 21.16 -1.64
C GLU A 202 0.85 21.03 -0.64
N THR A 203 2.02 21.58 -0.99
CA THR A 203 3.12 21.80 -0.05
C THR A 203 2.76 22.94 0.92
N LYS A 204 2.11 22.60 2.04
CA LYS A 204 1.90 23.59 3.10
C LYS A 204 3.17 23.79 3.92
N THR A 205 3.66 25.03 3.86
CA THR A 205 4.63 25.65 4.75
C THR A 205 4.43 25.21 6.20
N SER A 206 5.55 25.07 6.92
CA SER A 206 5.62 24.74 8.34
C SER A 206 4.54 25.42 9.18
N VAL A 207 3.88 24.62 10.04
CA VAL A 207 2.92 25.12 11.03
C VAL A 207 3.70 25.88 12.11
N PRO A 208 3.48 27.20 12.31
CA PRO A 208 4.00 27.87 13.47
C PRO A 208 3.14 27.49 14.69
N THR A 209 3.75 26.84 15.69
CA THR A 209 3.13 26.60 16.98
C THR A 209 2.60 27.93 17.54
N THR A 210 1.28 28.06 17.66
CA THR A 210 0.65 29.22 18.29
C THR A 210 -0.31 28.74 19.38
N SER A 211 -0.13 29.31 20.57
CA SER A 211 -0.66 28.81 21.84
C SER A 211 -2.18 28.85 21.96
N ALA A 212 -2.68 28.05 22.89
CA ALA A 212 -4.10 27.95 23.24
C ALA A 212 -4.80 29.29 23.51
N SER A 213 -6.08 29.37 23.16
CA SER A 213 -7.06 30.26 23.81
C SER A 213 -8.44 29.59 23.83
N LYS A 214 -9.10 29.64 24.99
CA LYS A 214 -10.40 29.04 25.25
C LYS A 214 -11.53 30.07 25.08
N SER A 215 -12.60 29.72 24.36
CA SER A 215 -13.99 30.16 24.62
C SER A 215 -14.92 29.41 23.65
N THR A 216 -15.78 28.48 24.08
CA THR A 216 -17.09 28.67 24.74
C THR A 216 -18.15 29.32 23.84
N GLY A 217 -19.09 28.51 23.32
CA GLY A 217 -20.30 28.95 22.59
C GLY A 217 -21.20 27.78 22.21
N SER A 218 -22.48 27.80 22.59
CA SER A 218 -23.45 26.70 22.44
C SER A 218 -24.14 26.68 21.05
N PRO A 219 -24.87 25.61 20.68
CA PRO A 219 -25.38 25.40 19.33
C PRO A 219 -26.74 26.08 19.06
N THR A 220 -27.06 26.29 17.79
CA THR A 220 -28.42 26.60 17.33
C THR A 220 -28.76 25.78 16.09
N ALA A 221 -29.80 24.96 16.16
CA ALA A 221 -30.37 24.26 15.01
C ALA A 221 -31.45 25.12 14.34
N THR A 222 -31.59 25.04 13.03
CA THR A 222 -32.80 25.45 12.30
C THR A 222 -32.91 24.66 11.00
N SER A 223 -33.82 23.68 10.97
CA SER A 223 -34.19 22.96 9.76
C SER A 223 -35.46 23.57 9.17
N THR A 224 -35.37 24.13 7.97
CA THR A 224 -36.52 24.73 7.29
C THR A 224 -37.30 23.67 6.52
N ALA A 225 -38.57 23.49 6.86
CA ALA A 225 -39.49 22.62 6.11
C ALA A 225 -40.00 23.29 4.82
N SER A 226 -40.40 22.50 3.83
CA SER A 226 -41.31 22.94 2.77
C SER A 226 -42.20 21.78 2.30
N THR A 227 -43.44 22.09 1.93
CA THR A 227 -44.59 21.18 1.89
C THR A 227 -45.03 20.79 0.48
N ALA A 228 -45.67 19.62 0.34
CA ALA A 228 -46.47 19.22 -0.83
C ALA A 228 -47.78 20.05 -0.94
N PRO A 229 -48.45 20.05 -2.11
CA PRO A 229 -49.67 19.23 -2.31
C PRO A 229 -49.69 18.47 -3.68
N THR A 230 -50.23 17.23 -3.80
CA THR A 230 -51.65 16.82 -4.01
C THR A 230 -52.18 17.09 -5.44
N ALA A 231 -52.92 16.25 -6.19
CA ALA A 231 -53.23 14.82 -6.29
C ALA A 231 -54.25 14.64 -7.46
N SER A 232 -54.22 13.49 -8.15
CA SER A 232 -55.38 12.70 -8.69
C SER A 232 -56.31 13.34 -9.77
N GLU A 233 -57.12 12.64 -10.59
CA GLU A 233 -57.95 11.42 -10.45
C GLU A 233 -58.17 10.68 -11.82
N THR A 234 -58.17 9.33 -11.87
CA THR A 234 -59.34 8.40 -11.97
C THR A 234 -59.93 8.21 -13.39
N SER A 235 -60.05 6.99 -13.92
CA SER A 235 -61.30 6.19 -13.85
C SER A 235 -61.14 4.69 -14.21
N ALA A 236 -61.93 3.85 -13.54
CA ALA A 236 -62.20 2.42 -13.84
C ALA A 236 -63.51 2.29 -14.68
N PRO A 237 -64.21 1.14 -14.91
CA PRO A 237 -64.17 -0.20 -14.27
C PRO A 237 -64.16 -1.38 -15.30
N ASP A 238 -64.53 -2.67 -15.10
CA ASP A 238 -65.10 -3.40 -13.94
C ASP A 238 -64.93 -4.96 -14.00
N ALA A 239 -65.22 -5.62 -12.87
CA ALA A 239 -66.03 -6.84 -12.64
C ALA A 239 -65.70 -8.28 -13.13
N ILE A 240 -65.77 -9.20 -12.13
CA ILE A 240 -66.21 -10.63 -12.16
C ILE A 240 -65.17 -11.72 -12.57
N ALA A 241 -65.32 -12.93 -11.99
CA ALA A 241 -64.26 -13.93 -11.80
C ALA A 241 -64.61 -15.37 -12.25
N GLN A 242 -63.55 -16.13 -12.60
CA GLN A 242 -63.43 -17.61 -12.71
C GLN A 242 -64.32 -18.37 -13.75
N PRO A 243 -64.01 -19.64 -14.14
CA PRO A 243 -62.82 -20.46 -13.82
C PRO A 243 -62.10 -21.18 -15.01
N GLU A 244 -60.92 -21.71 -14.69
CA GLU A 244 -60.28 -22.94 -15.21
C GLU A 244 -59.70 -23.14 -16.64
N SER A 245 -58.48 -23.70 -16.63
CA SER A 245 -57.95 -24.77 -17.48
C SER A 245 -57.98 -24.67 -19.02
N SER A 246 -56.83 -24.34 -19.61
CA SER A 246 -56.14 -25.28 -20.53
C SER A 246 -54.67 -24.90 -20.79
N LYS A 247 -53.80 -25.93 -20.86
CA LYS A 247 -52.39 -25.79 -21.24
C LYS A 247 -52.27 -25.89 -22.77
N THR A 248 -51.58 -24.95 -23.40
CA THR A 248 -51.11 -25.13 -24.78
C THR A 248 -49.62 -24.79 -24.87
N LYS A 249 -48.78 -25.84 -25.00
CA LYS A 249 -47.34 -25.69 -25.23
C LYS A 249 -47.10 -25.49 -26.73
N SER A 250 -46.51 -24.37 -27.13
CA SER A 250 -45.95 -24.23 -28.49
C SER A 250 -44.59 -24.92 -28.55
N SER A 251 -44.47 -25.92 -29.42
CA SER A 251 -43.24 -26.68 -29.62
C SER A 251 -42.21 -25.89 -30.44
N LEU A 252 -41.01 -25.72 -29.88
CA LEU A 252 -39.84 -25.30 -30.65
C LEU A 252 -39.36 -26.46 -31.53
N SER A 253 -39.00 -26.15 -32.78
CA SER A 253 -38.60 -27.14 -33.79
C SER A 253 -37.36 -27.93 -33.38
N THR A 254 -37.40 -29.25 -33.57
CA THR A 254 -36.35 -30.22 -33.23
C THR A 254 -34.97 -29.87 -33.79
N GLY A 255 -34.91 -29.11 -34.89
CA GLY A 255 -33.64 -28.64 -35.47
C GLY A 255 -32.86 -27.63 -34.62
N ALA A 256 -33.53 -26.84 -33.77
CA ALA A 256 -32.86 -25.82 -32.94
C ALA A 256 -32.18 -26.42 -31.69
N ALA A 257 -32.74 -27.49 -31.12
CA ALA A 257 -32.21 -28.14 -29.93
C ALA A 257 -30.93 -28.95 -30.20
N ALA A 258 -30.81 -29.54 -31.40
CA ALA A 258 -29.67 -30.38 -31.77
C ALA A 258 -28.35 -29.60 -31.94
N GLY A 259 -28.40 -28.33 -32.35
CA GLY A 259 -27.21 -27.51 -32.60
C GLY A 259 -26.47 -27.06 -31.33
N ILE A 260 -27.18 -26.87 -30.22
CA ILE A 260 -26.62 -26.30 -28.98
C ILE A 260 -25.92 -27.39 -28.14
N GLY A 261 -26.39 -28.65 -28.20
CA GLY A 261 -25.87 -29.74 -27.38
C GLY A 261 -24.43 -30.17 -27.69
N VAL A 262 -23.97 -30.04 -28.94
CA VAL A 262 -22.66 -30.57 -29.38
C VAL A 262 -21.52 -29.56 -29.16
N GLY A 263 -21.80 -28.26 -29.26
CA GLY A 263 -20.77 -27.21 -29.12
C GLY A 263 -20.19 -27.08 -27.71
N ALA A 264 -21.02 -27.24 -26.68
CA ALA A 264 -20.61 -27.07 -25.28
C ALA A 264 -19.59 -28.16 -24.82
N GLY A 265 -19.75 -29.39 -25.29
CA GLY A 265 -18.87 -30.50 -24.91
C GLY A 265 -17.44 -30.36 -25.44
N ALA A 266 -17.28 -30.07 -26.72
CA ALA A 266 -15.95 -29.94 -27.35
C ALA A 266 -15.23 -28.64 -26.91
N GLY A 267 -15.96 -27.51 -26.85
CA GLY A 267 -15.38 -26.23 -26.43
C GLY A 267 -14.92 -26.23 -24.97
N GLY A 268 -15.73 -26.79 -24.06
CA GLY A 268 -15.40 -26.84 -22.64
C GLY A 268 -14.13 -27.65 -22.34
N LEU A 269 -13.95 -28.80 -23.00
CA LEU A 269 -12.76 -29.64 -22.81
C LEU A 269 -11.47 -28.95 -23.28
N ILE A 270 -11.51 -28.19 -24.37
CA ILE A 270 -10.36 -27.43 -24.87
C ILE A 270 -9.98 -26.31 -23.88
N VAL A 271 -10.96 -25.58 -23.34
CA VAL A 271 -10.71 -24.52 -22.35
C VAL A 271 -10.14 -25.09 -21.05
N ILE A 272 -10.70 -26.20 -20.54
CA ILE A 272 -10.18 -26.87 -19.33
C ILE A 272 -8.75 -27.37 -19.56
N ALA A 273 -8.47 -28.01 -20.71
CA ALA A 273 -7.12 -28.46 -21.05
C ALA A 273 -6.12 -27.29 -21.14
N ALA A 274 -6.52 -26.16 -21.73
CA ALA A 274 -5.69 -24.95 -21.80
C ALA A 274 -5.40 -24.36 -20.40
N ILE A 275 -6.40 -24.30 -19.51
CA ILE A 275 -6.22 -23.82 -18.13
C ILE A 275 -5.25 -24.72 -17.36
N VAL A 276 -5.45 -26.05 -17.40
CA VAL A 276 -4.56 -27.03 -16.75
C VAL A 276 -3.13 -26.92 -17.31
N TRP A 277 -2.98 -26.80 -18.63
CA TRP A 277 -1.69 -26.63 -19.29
C TRP A 277 -0.97 -25.34 -18.85
N VAL A 278 -1.66 -24.20 -18.79
CA VAL A 278 -1.10 -22.93 -18.29
C VAL A 278 -0.70 -23.05 -16.82
N PHE A 279 -1.50 -23.71 -15.99
CA PHE A 279 -1.18 -23.92 -14.57
C PHE A 279 0.06 -24.81 -14.39
N PHE A 280 0.18 -25.89 -15.17
CA PHE A 280 1.37 -26.74 -15.19
C PHE A 280 2.60 -26.03 -15.75
N LEU A 281 2.46 -25.20 -16.79
CA LEU A 281 3.56 -24.38 -17.29
C LEU A 281 4.02 -23.34 -16.26
N ARG A 282 3.11 -22.69 -15.52
CA ARG A 282 3.50 -21.77 -14.43
C ARG A 282 4.18 -22.52 -13.27
N LYS A 283 3.73 -23.74 -12.93
CA LYS A 283 4.38 -24.58 -11.90
C LYS A 283 5.76 -25.08 -12.35
N ARG A 284 5.93 -25.42 -13.64
CA ARG A 284 7.20 -25.90 -14.24
C ARG A 284 8.15 -24.77 -14.62
N ARG A 285 7.66 -23.53 -14.70
CA ARG A 285 8.45 -22.27 -14.75
C ARG A 285 8.70 -21.67 -13.36
N ARG A 286 8.68 -22.47 -12.29
CA ARG A 286 9.55 -22.17 -11.15
C ARG A 286 10.96 -22.54 -11.59
N PRO A 287 11.85 -21.58 -11.91
CA PRO A 287 13.26 -21.93 -12.02
C PRO A 287 13.68 -22.46 -10.66
N SER A 288 14.33 -23.62 -10.63
CA SER A 288 15.20 -24.00 -9.52
C SER A 288 16.41 -23.06 -9.56
N ASN A 289 16.21 -21.79 -9.19
CA ASN A 289 17.26 -20.77 -9.23
C ASN A 289 18.14 -20.86 -7.97
N GLU A 290 18.56 -22.08 -7.68
CA GLU A 290 19.71 -22.36 -6.85
C GLU A 290 20.92 -22.41 -7.79
N LYS A 291 22.02 -21.77 -7.38
CA LYS A 291 23.23 -21.45 -8.18
C LYS A 291 23.15 -20.15 -9.02
N TYR A 292 22.98 -19.04 -8.32
CA TYR A 292 23.81 -17.86 -8.62
C TYR A 292 24.38 -17.27 -7.33
N ALA A 293 25.51 -17.82 -6.88
CA ALA A 293 26.37 -17.16 -5.90
C ALA A 293 27.46 -16.41 -6.69
N PRO A 294 27.52 -15.06 -6.65
CA PRO A 294 28.70 -14.35 -7.11
C PRO A 294 29.83 -14.61 -6.10
N GLY A 295 30.85 -15.34 -6.52
CA GLY A 295 31.98 -15.67 -5.66
C GLY A 295 32.76 -14.42 -5.28
N TRP A 296 32.97 -14.23 -3.97
CA TRP A 296 34.08 -13.43 -3.48
C TRP A 296 35.32 -14.33 -3.36
N SER A 297 36.44 -13.86 -3.91
CA SER A 297 37.72 -14.54 -3.87
C SER A 297 38.47 -14.20 -2.59
N ASP A 298 38.40 -15.08 -1.58
CA ASP A 298 39.31 -15.05 -0.44
C ASP A 298 40.68 -15.60 -0.85
N GLU A 299 41.57 -14.73 -1.32
CA GLU A 299 42.99 -15.02 -1.49
C GLU A 299 43.77 -14.46 -0.30
N SER A 300 44.11 -15.31 0.68
CA SER A 300 45.44 -15.36 1.36
C SER A 300 45.41 -16.13 2.69
N THR A 301 45.32 -17.46 2.63
CA THR A 301 45.68 -18.32 3.78
C THR A 301 47.18 -18.60 3.81
N SER A 302 47.94 -17.91 4.67
CA SER A 302 49.29 -18.29 5.12
C SER A 302 49.70 -17.37 6.28
N SER A 303 50.11 -17.80 7.48
CA SER A 303 50.42 -19.15 7.96
C SER A 303 50.49 -19.21 9.49
N LEU A 304 50.78 -20.41 10.02
CA LEU A 304 51.37 -20.69 11.33
C LEU A 304 50.51 -20.55 12.60
N LYS A 305 49.98 -21.72 12.99
CA LYS A 305 49.73 -22.10 14.38
C LYS A 305 50.95 -21.82 15.26
N TYR A 306 50.79 -21.01 16.30
CA TYR A 306 51.59 -21.15 17.52
C TYR A 306 50.71 -20.84 18.75
N SER A 307 50.55 -21.84 19.61
CA SER A 307 49.85 -21.72 20.88
C SER A 307 50.84 -21.46 22.01
N ALA A 308 50.72 -20.32 22.68
CA ALA A 308 51.34 -20.08 23.98
C ALA A 308 50.42 -19.20 24.86
N PRO A 309 50.48 -19.32 26.20
CA PRO A 309 49.53 -18.63 27.09
C PRO A 309 49.78 -17.13 27.17
N LEU A 310 48.72 -16.37 27.45
CA LEU A 310 48.83 -14.95 27.81
C LEU A 310 49.58 -14.80 29.13
N ALA A 311 50.81 -14.30 29.07
CA ALA A 311 51.49 -13.75 30.22
C ALA A 311 50.96 -12.33 30.50
N GLU A 312 50.69 -12.07 31.77
CA GLU A 312 50.12 -10.83 32.31
C GLU A 312 51.07 -9.64 32.08
N MET A 313 50.60 -8.59 31.40
CA MET A 313 51.35 -7.33 31.26
C MET A 313 50.97 -6.37 32.41
N PRO A 314 51.95 -5.87 33.19
CA PRO A 314 51.67 -4.94 34.28
C PRO A 314 51.29 -3.55 33.75
N ALA A 315 50.43 -2.85 34.51
CA ALA A 315 49.96 -1.52 34.17
C ALA A 315 51.10 -0.46 34.23
N PRO A 316 51.05 0.58 33.37
CA PRO A 316 52.06 1.64 33.38
C PRO A 316 51.94 2.53 34.62
N GLU A 317 53.04 2.60 35.39
CA GLU A 317 53.18 3.47 36.56
C GLU A 317 53.30 4.94 36.13
N PHE A 318 52.49 5.82 36.74
CA PHE A 318 52.46 7.23 36.35
C PHE A 318 53.72 7.98 36.80
N ALA A 319 54.26 8.77 35.88
CA ALA A 319 55.52 9.50 36.04
C ALA A 319 55.51 10.48 37.22
N ASN A 320 56.67 10.66 37.84
CA ASN A 320 56.92 11.72 38.81
C ASN A 320 58.35 12.29 38.63
N ARG A 321 58.55 13.55 39.06
CA ARG A 321 59.80 14.37 38.98
C ARG A 321 60.21 14.85 37.56
N ARG A 322 60.63 16.12 37.34
CA ARG A 322 61.02 17.23 38.26
C ARG A 322 60.64 18.64 37.78
N GLU A 323 60.38 19.48 38.78
CA GLU A 323 60.89 20.87 38.98
C GLU A 323 60.87 21.89 37.82
N LEU A 324 60.11 22.97 38.05
CA LEU A 324 60.68 24.33 38.01
C LEU A 324 59.83 25.28 38.87
N GLU A 325 60.38 25.70 40.01
CA GLU A 325 59.79 26.74 40.86
C GLU A 325 60.01 28.14 40.25
N GLY A 326 59.04 29.03 40.45
CA GLY A 326 59.04 30.38 39.88
C GLY A 326 58.19 31.34 40.73
N THR A 327 58.65 31.59 41.95
CA THR A 327 57.93 32.42 42.94
C THR A 327 57.85 33.89 42.54
N SER A 328 56.67 34.50 42.69
CA SER A 328 56.52 35.96 42.65
C SER A 328 55.40 36.42 43.58
N ARG A 329 55.77 37.24 44.58
CA ARG A 329 54.94 38.30 45.17
C ARG A 329 55.86 39.26 45.93
N ALA A 330 55.71 40.55 45.65
CA ALA A 330 56.37 41.62 46.37
C ALA A 330 55.40 42.26 47.38
N GLU A 331 55.91 42.69 48.53
CA GLU A 331 55.39 43.81 49.31
C GLU A 331 56.55 44.69 49.82
N LEU A 332 56.20 45.87 50.33
CA LEU A 332 57.00 47.10 50.31
C LEU A 332 57.68 47.44 51.68
N PRO A 333 58.49 48.52 51.80
CA PRO A 333 59.64 48.56 52.70
C PRO A 333 59.41 49.34 54.00
N GLY A 334 60.45 49.40 54.83
CA GLY A 334 60.57 50.40 55.89
C GLY A 334 62.03 50.84 56.12
N SER A 335 62.22 52.16 56.28
CA SER A 335 63.46 52.91 56.60
C SER A 335 64.41 53.17 55.44
#